data_AF-A0A2N5FUJ9-F1
#
_entry.id   AF-A0A2N5FUJ9-F1
#
_cell.length_a   1.000
_cell.length_b   1.000
_cell.length_c   1.000
_cell.angle_alpha   90.00
_cell.angle_beta   90.00
_cell.angle_gamma   90.00
#
_symmetry.space_group_name_H-M   'P 1'
#
loop_
_entity.id
_entity.type
_entity.pdbx_description
1 polymer ?
#
loop_
_entity_poly.entity_id
_entity_poly.type
_entity_poly.pdbx_seq_one_letter_code
_entity_poly.pdbx_strand_id
1 'polypeptide(L)'
;MKSMQRQQKVKELITQFPFLTENTNQLVTYYWSYIEGAADFVDVSNCSSAESITRAFRRLVKAGEVTVSEETKQKRQQYQQEFREEYKAV
;
A
#
# COMPACT_ATOMS: atom_id res chain seq x y z
N MET A 1 -3.85 15.22 -7.44
CA MET A 1 -3.48 15.41 -6.02
C MET A 1 -1.96 15.53 -5.86
N LYS A 2 -1.47 16.48 -5.05
CA LYS A 2 -0.02 16.67 -4.80
C LYS A 2 0.57 15.54 -3.94
N SER A 3 1.85 15.23 -4.12
CA SER A 3 2.51 14.10 -3.45
C SER A 3 2.52 14.17 -1.91
N MET A 4 2.49 15.37 -1.31
CA MET A 4 2.41 15.53 0.15
C MET A 4 1.00 15.26 0.68
N GLN A 5 -0.03 15.75 -0.02
CA GLN A 5 -1.43 15.48 0.33
C GLN A 5 -1.75 13.98 0.33
N ARG A 6 -1.21 13.23 -0.64
CA ARG A 6 -1.39 11.78 -0.70
C ARG A 6 -0.76 11.06 0.49
N GLN A 7 0.44 11.46 0.90
CA GLN A 7 1.10 10.88 2.08
C GLN A 7 0.26 11.11 3.34
N GLN A 8 -0.23 12.33 3.53
CA GLN A 8 -1.11 12.64 4.64
C GLN A 8 -2.39 11.78 4.63
N LYS A 9 -3.04 11.62 3.48
CA LYS A 9 -4.24 10.79 3.33
C LYS A 9 -3.97 9.30 3.59
N VAL A 10 -2.85 8.77 3.11
CA VAL A 10 -2.42 7.40 3.41
C VAL A 10 -2.18 7.22 4.91
N LYS A 11 -1.54 8.20 5.56
CA LYS A 11 -1.30 8.16 7.02
C LYS A 11 -2.60 8.18 7.81
N GLU A 12 -3.54 9.07 7.45
CA GLU A 12 -4.87 9.14 8.06
C GLU A 12 -5.60 7.79 7.93
N LEU A 13 -5.61 7.21 6.72
CA LEU A 13 -6.25 5.94 6.45
C LEU A 13 -5.65 4.79 7.27
N ILE A 14 -4.32 4.71 7.36
CA ILE A 14 -3.64 3.67 8.16
C ILE A 14 -3.85 3.88 9.66
N THR A 15 -3.96 5.12 10.12
CA THR A 15 -4.25 5.42 11.52
C THR A 15 -5.65 4.92 11.90
N GLN A 16 -6.62 5.02 10.98
CA GLN A 16 -7.97 4.48 11.17
C GLN A 16 -8.02 2.95 11.01
N PHE A 17 -7.24 2.42 10.07
CA PHE A 17 -7.22 0.99 9.72
C PHE A 17 -5.79 0.44 9.74
N PRO A 18 -5.22 0.12 10.93
CA PRO A 18 -3.82 -0.28 11.07
C PRO A 18 -3.44 -1.56 10.30
N PHE A 19 -4.40 -2.47 10.11
CA PHE A 19 -4.20 -3.72 9.37
C PHE A 19 -3.80 -3.49 7.90
N LEU A 20 -4.06 -2.31 7.33
CA LEU A 20 -3.66 -1.96 5.95
C LEU A 20 -2.15 -1.94 5.75
N THR A 21 -1.36 -1.89 6.83
CA THR A 21 0.11 -1.98 6.74
C THR A 21 0.61 -3.36 6.30
N GLU A 22 -0.21 -4.39 6.48
CA GLU A 22 0.14 -5.80 6.21
C GLU A 22 0.01 -6.13 4.72
N ASN A 23 -1.02 -5.59 4.06
CA ASN A 23 -1.34 -5.87 2.67
C ASN A 23 -1.52 -4.60 1.84
N THR A 24 -0.58 -4.35 0.92
CA THR A 24 -0.59 -3.16 0.08
C THR A 24 -1.76 -3.12 -0.92
N ASN A 25 -2.30 -4.27 -1.32
CA ASN A 25 -3.48 -4.29 -2.20
C ASN A 25 -4.72 -3.82 -1.43
N GLN A 26 -4.89 -4.28 -0.18
CA GLN A 26 -5.96 -3.78 0.69
C GLN A 26 -5.83 -2.28 0.92
N LEU A 27 -4.62 -1.78 1.18
CA LEU A 27 -4.37 -0.34 1.31
C LEU A 27 -4.86 0.44 0.09
N VAL A 28 -4.52 -0.03 -1.12
CA VAL A 28 -4.93 0.61 -2.37
C VAL A 28 -6.45 0.59 -2.54
N THR A 29 -7.09 -0.57 -2.33
CA THR A 29 -8.54 -0.70 -2.46
C THR A 29 -9.29 0.19 -1.45
N TYR A 30 -8.83 0.23 -0.20
CA TYR A 30 -9.42 1.11 0.83
C TYR A 30 -9.17 2.58 0.51
N TYR A 31 -8.02 2.92 -0.06
CA TYR A 31 -7.75 4.29 -0.48
C TYR A 31 -8.76 4.73 -1.55
N TRP A 32 -9.00 3.89 -2.56
CA TRP A 32 -9.99 4.18 -3.59
C TRP A 32 -11.40 4.35 -3.02
N SER A 33 -11.86 3.45 -2.15
CA SER A 33 -13.22 3.51 -1.62
C SER A 33 -13.42 4.60 -0.56
N TYR A 34 -12.52 4.73 0.43
CA TYR A 34 -12.70 5.65 1.56
C TYR A 34 -12.20 7.07 1.32
N ILE A 35 -11.17 7.24 0.48
CA ILE A 35 -10.59 8.57 0.23
C ILE A 35 -11.09 9.15 -1.09
N GLU A 36 -11.17 8.32 -2.13
CA GLU A 36 -11.54 8.77 -3.49
C GLU A 36 -12.99 8.43 -3.87
N GLY A 37 -13.71 7.69 -3.01
CA GLY A 37 -15.14 7.45 -3.16
C GLY A 37 -15.52 6.44 -4.26
N ALA A 38 -14.59 5.58 -4.69
CA ALA A 38 -14.87 4.59 -5.72
C ALA A 38 -15.88 3.55 -5.23
N ALA A 39 -17.01 3.42 -5.93
CA ALA A 39 -18.06 2.45 -5.65
C ALA A 39 -17.95 1.21 -6.54
N ASP A 40 -17.42 1.37 -7.76
CA ASP A 40 -17.29 0.29 -8.73
C ASP A 40 -15.97 0.31 -9.52
N PHE A 41 -15.83 -0.63 -10.45
CA PHE A 41 -14.63 -0.77 -11.27
C PHE A 41 -14.42 0.41 -12.24
N VAL A 42 -15.50 1.06 -12.67
CA VAL A 42 -15.41 2.22 -13.56
C VAL A 42 -14.81 3.40 -12.80
N ASP A 43 -15.21 3.61 -11.55
CA ASP A 43 -14.66 4.67 -10.71
C ASP A 43 -13.16 4.51 -10.45
N VAL A 44 -12.68 3.27 -10.29
CA VAL A 44 -11.26 2.97 -10.08
C VAL A 44 -10.38 3.50 -11.21
N SER A 45 -10.90 3.56 -12.45
CA SER A 45 -10.14 4.10 -13.59
C SER A 45 -9.79 5.59 -13.44
N ASN A 46 -10.57 6.33 -12.64
CA ASN A 46 -10.37 7.76 -12.35
C ASN A 46 -9.59 8.03 -11.06
N CYS A 47 -9.27 6.96 -10.31
CA CYS A 47 -8.61 7.06 -9.03
C CYS A 47 -7.09 7.23 -9.14
N SER A 48 -6.43 7.58 -8.04
CA SER A 48 -4.98 7.61 -7.95
C SER A 48 -4.39 6.24 -8.28
N SER A 49 -3.32 6.21 -9.09
CA SER A 49 -2.67 4.94 -9.42
C SER A 49 -2.19 4.18 -8.18
N ALA A 50 -2.29 2.85 -8.22
CA ALA A 50 -1.80 1.97 -7.16
C ALA A 50 -0.32 2.26 -6.84
N GLU A 51 0.51 2.50 -7.87
CA GLU A 51 1.91 2.86 -7.69
C GLU A 51 2.09 4.15 -6.88
N SER A 52 1.27 5.17 -7.15
CA SER A 52 1.32 6.45 -6.45
C SER A 52 0.98 6.31 -4.97
N ILE A 53 -0.01 5.48 -4.65
CA ILE A 53 -0.46 5.19 -3.28
C ILE A 53 0.63 4.40 -2.55
N THR A 54 1.10 3.30 -3.14
CA THR A 54 2.15 2.46 -2.54
C THR A 54 3.48 3.19 -2.38
N ARG A 55 3.82 4.14 -3.27
CA ARG A 55 5.01 5.00 -3.13
C ARG A 55 4.85 5.98 -1.97
N ALA A 56 3.67 6.55 -1.75
CA ALA A 56 3.40 7.39 -0.60
C ALA A 56 3.53 6.60 0.72
N PHE A 57 2.95 5.40 0.77
CA PHE A 57 3.11 4.47 1.90
C PHE A 57 4.57 4.16 2.20
N ARG A 58 5.36 3.76 1.19
CA ARG A 58 6.80 3.46 1.37
C ARG A 58 7.59 4.64 1.91
N ARG A 59 7.24 5.87 1.55
CA ARG A 59 7.88 7.07 2.10
C ARG A 59 7.58 7.25 3.58
N LEU A 60 6.33 7.04 4.00
CA LEU A 60 5.94 7.09 5.41
C LEU A 60 6.68 6.03 6.24
N VAL A 61 6.78 4.80 5.72
CA VAL A 61 7.54 3.73 6.38
C VAL A 61 9.02 4.10 6.48
N LYS A 62 9.62 4.61 5.41
CA LYS A 62 11.03 5.05 5.40
C LYS A 62 11.29 6.20 6.37
N ALA A 63 10.31 7.10 6.54
CA ALA A 63 10.37 8.22 7.46
C ALA A 63 10.12 7.81 8.93
N GLY A 64 9.74 6.56 9.19
CA GLY A 64 9.38 6.09 10.54
C GLY A 64 8.00 6.54 11.02
N GLU A 65 7.19 7.15 10.14
CA GLU A 65 5.84 7.61 10.47
C GLU A 65 4.80 6.49 10.48
N VAL A 66 5.11 5.38 9.82
CA VAL A 66 4.29 4.17 9.81
C VAL A 66 5.18 2.97 10.09
N THR A 67 4.84 2.19 11.11
CA THR A 67 5.55 0.98 11.48
C THR A 67 4.89 -0.23 10.83
N VAL A 68 5.70 -1.07 10.18
CA VAL A 68 5.26 -2.38 9.67
C VAL A 68 5.85 -3.45 10.58
N SER A 69 5.04 -4.43 10.99
CA SER A 69 5.48 -5.52 11.88
C SER A 69 6.64 -6.31 11.26
N GLU A 70 7.57 -6.77 12.10
CA GLU A 70 8.69 -7.62 11.66
C GLU A 70 8.19 -8.92 11.00
N GLU A 71 7.11 -9.49 11.51
CA GLU A 71 6.46 -10.66 10.88
C GLU A 71 6.05 -10.37 9.42
N THR A 72 5.46 -9.20 9.16
CA THR A 72 5.07 -8.81 7.80
C THR A 72 6.29 -8.60 6.91
N LYS A 73 7.38 -8.02 7.44
CA LYS A 73 8.64 -7.86 6.70
C LYS A 73 9.22 -9.23 6.34
N GLN A 74 9.23 -10.17 7.27
CA GLN A 74 9.71 -11.54 7.06
C GLN A 74 8.89 -12.28 6.01
N LYS A 75 7.55 -12.24 6.09
CA LYS A 75 6.67 -12.84 5.07
C LYS A 75 6.94 -12.29 3.67
N ARG A 76 7.13 -10.97 3.54
CA ARG A 76 7.47 -10.33 2.26
C ARG A 76 8.85 -10.77 1.74
N GLN A 77 9.82 -10.94 2.63
CA GLN A 77 11.15 -11.40 2.26
C GLN A 77 11.15 -12.87 1.82
N GLN A 78 10.42 -13.74 2.53
CA GLN A 78 10.22 -15.14 2.17
C GLN A 78 9.57 -15.26 0.79
N TYR A 79 8.45 -14.57 0.58
CA TYR A 79 7.78 -14.54 -0.72
C TYR A 79 8.70 -14.08 -1.86
N GLN A 80 9.54 -13.07 -1.61
CA GLN A 80 10.51 -12.60 -2.60
C GLN A 80 11.61 -13.64 -2.88
N GLN A 81 12.03 -14.41 -1.88
CA GLN A 81 13.01 -15.49 -2.05
C GLN A 81 12.41 -16.64 -2.84
N GLU A 82 11.23 -17.13 -2.44
CA GLU A 82 10.47 -18.17 -3.13
C GLU A 82 10.26 -17.83 -4.61
N PHE A 83 9.77 -16.61 -4.90
CA PHE A 83 9.57 -16.16 -6.27
C PHE A 83 10.88 -16.12 -7.10
N ARG A 84 12.01 -15.74 -6.48
CA ARG A 84 13.32 -15.74 -7.17
C ARG A 84 13.80 -17.16 -7.46
N GLU A 85 13.52 -18.11 -6.59
CA GLU A 85 13.87 -19.52 -6.78
C GLU A 85 13.02 -20.15 -7.89
N GLU A 86 11.70 -19.93 -7.87
CA GLU A 86 10.78 -20.38 -8.92
C GLU A 86 11.15 -19.81 -10.29
N TYR A 87 11.44 -18.51 -10.38
CA TYR A 87 11.74 -17.86 -11.65
C TYR A 87 13.13 -18.22 -12.20
N LYS A 88 14.10 -18.58 -11.35
CA LYS A 88 15.42 -19.06 -11.79
C LYS A 88 15.40 -20.52 -12.28
N ALA A 89 14.37 -21.27 -11.92
CA ALA A 89 14.20 -22.66 -12.34
C ALA A 89 13.59 -22.79 -13.76
N VAL A 90 13.27 -21.66 -14.40
CA VAL A 90 12.80 -21.54 -15.80
C VAL A 90 13.92 -20.96 -16.67
#